data_AF-A0A925E467-F1
#
_entry.id   AF-A0A925E467-F1
#
_cell.length_a   1.000
_cell.length_b   1.000
_cell.length_c   1.000
_cell.angle_alpha   90.00
_cell.angle_beta   90.00
_cell.angle_gamma   90.00
#
_symmetry.space_group_name_H-M   'P 1'
#
loop_
_entity.id
_entity.type
_entity.pdbx_description
1 polymer ?
#
loop_
_entity_poly.entity_id
_entity_poly.type
_entity_poly.pdbx_seq_one_letter_code
_entity_poly.pdbx_strand_id
1 'polypeptide(L)'
;MSLITVSGDPLLTRAQCLMIGHNAKGRTELGTLETQLLNRYPAAFASYTRLCKQQRLQSGALWTWRDSQPTLLFAIVRASSVGATRIRYVQSIVMKLARDYRMEGIKSLAIAPLGNAMEWPEVKSVVTYWLRESKLPIIIYETYLPGVQAEENI
;
A
#
# COMPACT_ATOMS: atom_id res chain seq x y z
N MET A 1 4.61 -3.50 20.30
CA MET A 1 3.76 -3.95 19.17
C MET A 1 2.84 -2.80 18.85
N SER A 2 3.19 -2.01 17.86
CA SER A 2 2.60 -0.70 17.65
C SER A 2 2.19 -0.57 16.20
N LEU A 3 0.89 -0.31 16.02
CA LEU A 3 0.41 0.42 14.86
C LEU A 3 0.61 1.89 15.20
N ILE A 4 1.42 2.59 14.43
CA ILE A 4 1.66 4.02 14.59
C ILE A 4 1.25 4.78 13.33
N THR A 5 0.96 6.05 13.51
CA THR A 5 0.68 6.98 12.44
C THR A 5 1.77 8.04 12.39
N VAL A 6 2.32 8.30 11.20
CA VAL A 6 3.44 9.22 10.99
C VAL A 6 3.19 10.15 9.81
N SER A 7 4.00 11.21 9.70
CA SER A 7 4.09 12.05 8.50
C SER A 7 5.50 11.98 7.93
N GLY A 8 5.63 11.91 6.61
CA GLY A 8 6.92 11.71 5.94
C GLY A 8 6.77 11.10 4.54
N ASP A 9 7.88 10.63 3.99
CA ASP A 9 7.94 9.95 2.70
C ASP A 9 7.89 8.42 2.90
N PRO A 10 6.84 7.72 2.42
CA PRO A 10 6.77 6.26 2.43
C PRO A 10 7.92 5.58 1.69
N LEU A 11 8.55 6.24 0.71
CA LEU A 11 9.69 5.72 -0.03
C LEU A 11 10.99 5.68 0.81
N LEU A 12 11.00 6.32 1.97
CA LEU A 12 12.10 6.32 2.93
C LEU A 12 11.82 5.42 4.14
N THR A 13 10.75 4.63 4.10
CA THR A 13 10.41 3.73 5.19
C THR A 13 11.53 2.72 5.48
N ARG A 14 11.73 2.43 6.76
CA ARG A 14 12.60 1.35 7.25
C ARG A 14 11.84 0.04 7.45
N ALA A 15 10.52 0.01 7.21
CA ALA A 15 9.75 -1.22 7.20
C ALA A 15 10.24 -2.19 6.09
N GLN A 16 10.07 -3.49 6.33
CA GLN A 16 10.42 -4.53 5.35
C GLN A 16 9.58 -4.40 4.08
N CYS A 17 8.29 -4.08 4.23
CA CYS A 17 7.36 -3.96 3.13
C CYS A 17 6.72 -2.58 3.08
N LEU A 18 6.46 -2.09 1.87
CA LEU A 18 5.70 -0.87 1.59
C LEU A 18 4.45 -1.22 0.78
N MET A 19 3.27 -0.97 1.36
CA MET A 19 1.99 -1.13 0.68
C MET A 19 1.52 0.17 0.05
N ILE A 20 1.16 0.09 -1.23
CA ILE A 20 0.70 1.20 -2.07
C ILE A 20 -0.64 0.85 -2.72
N GLY A 21 -1.51 1.85 -2.88
CA GLY A 21 -2.80 1.67 -3.57
C GLY A 21 -2.64 1.73 -5.08
N HIS A 22 -3.30 0.83 -5.82
CA HIS A 22 -3.34 0.88 -7.28
C HIS A 22 -4.66 0.34 -7.85
N ASN A 23 -4.86 0.47 -9.16
CA ASN A 23 -6.05 0.00 -9.85
C ASN A 23 -5.84 -1.33 -10.58
N ALA A 24 -6.93 -2.07 -10.77
CA ALA A 24 -6.94 -3.37 -11.43
C ALA A 24 -6.68 -3.31 -12.95
N LYS A 25 -6.64 -2.12 -13.57
CA LYS A 25 -6.29 -1.95 -15.00
C LYS A 25 -4.79 -1.74 -15.22
N GLY A 26 -3.98 -1.63 -14.16
CA GLY A 26 -2.55 -1.33 -14.27
C GLY A 26 -2.28 0.00 -15.00
N ARG A 27 -3.23 0.95 -14.92
CA ARG A 27 -3.07 2.27 -15.52
C ARG A 27 -2.37 3.18 -14.54
N THR A 28 -1.45 4.02 -15.02
CA THR A 28 -0.76 5.01 -14.18
C THR A 28 -1.75 5.84 -13.37
N GLU A 29 -1.44 6.02 -12.09
CA GLU A 29 -2.17 6.89 -11.19
C GLU A 29 -1.57 8.30 -11.23
N LEU A 30 -2.40 9.30 -10.97
CA LEU A 30 -1.96 10.70 -10.94
C LEU A 30 -1.65 11.09 -9.50
N GLY A 31 -0.45 11.64 -9.30
CA GLY A 31 -0.03 12.17 -8.01
C GLY A 31 1.48 12.15 -7.85
N THR A 32 1.97 12.95 -6.91
CA THR A 32 3.40 13.14 -6.67
C THR A 32 4.05 11.85 -6.16
N LEU A 33 3.38 11.13 -5.24
CA LEU A 33 3.90 9.87 -4.70
C LEU A 33 3.93 8.77 -5.76
N GLU A 34 2.86 8.66 -6.54
CA GLU A 34 2.68 7.67 -7.61
C GLU A 34 3.73 7.84 -8.70
N THR A 35 4.04 9.10 -9.06
CA THR A 35 5.10 9.42 -10.02
C THR A 35 6.47 9.00 -9.48
N GLN A 36 6.77 9.27 -8.21
CA GLN A 36 8.03 8.88 -7.59
C GLN A 36 8.17 7.35 -7.49
N LEU A 37 7.09 6.65 -7.12
CA LEU A 37 7.03 5.18 -7.09
C LEU A 37 7.30 4.58 -8.48
N LEU A 38 6.67 5.10 -9.53
CA LEU A 38 6.87 4.64 -10.90
C LEU A 38 8.31 4.84 -11.36
N ASN A 39 8.88 6.01 -11.09
CA ASN A 39 10.26 6.34 -11.46
C ASN A 39 11.28 5.47 -10.72
N ARG A 40 11.03 5.18 -9.44
CA ARG A 40 11.94 4.38 -8.60
C ARG A 40 11.83 2.88 -8.84
N TYR A 41 10.66 2.38 -9.20
CA TYR A 41 10.40 0.94 -9.35
C TYR A 41 9.77 0.56 -10.70
N PRO A 42 10.34 0.98 -11.85
CA PRO A 42 9.70 0.80 -13.16
C PRO A 42 9.44 -0.67 -13.51
N ALA A 43 10.32 -1.59 -13.10
CA ALA A 43 10.16 -3.02 -13.33
C ALA A 43 8.96 -3.63 -12.60
N ALA A 44 8.67 -3.16 -11.37
CA ALA A 44 7.53 -3.60 -10.58
C ALA A 44 6.22 -3.17 -11.26
N PHE A 45 6.12 -1.90 -11.68
CA PHE A 45 4.96 -1.37 -12.39
C PHE A 45 4.75 -2.03 -13.76
N ALA A 46 5.82 -2.28 -14.51
CA ALA A 46 5.74 -2.99 -15.79
C ALA A 46 5.19 -4.42 -15.62
N SER A 47 5.68 -5.14 -14.61
CA SER A 47 5.22 -6.50 -14.29
C SER A 47 3.78 -6.50 -13.78
N TYR A 48 3.41 -5.59 -12.89
CA TYR A 48 2.05 -5.41 -12.40
C TYR A 48 1.09 -5.13 -13.57
N THR A 49 1.42 -4.18 -14.43
CA THR A 49 0.62 -3.80 -15.62
C THR A 49 0.41 -4.99 -16.55
N ARG A 50 1.45 -5.78 -16.79
CA ARG A 50 1.36 -7.01 -17.60
C ARG A 50 0.35 -8.00 -17.01
N LEU A 51 0.41 -8.23 -15.69
CA LEU A 51 -0.52 -9.13 -15.00
C LEU A 51 -1.97 -8.60 -14.99
N CYS A 52 -2.17 -7.28 -14.84
CA CYS A 52 -3.48 -6.66 -14.98
C CYS A 52 -4.07 -6.83 -16.39
N LYS A 53 -3.27 -6.64 -17.45
CA LYS A 53 -3.70 -6.85 -18.84
C LYS A 53 -4.10 -8.31 -19.11
N GLN A 54 -3.44 -9.26 -18.45
CA GLN A 54 -3.78 -10.69 -18.48
C GLN A 54 -4.98 -11.06 -17.59
N GLN A 55 -5.63 -10.08 -16.93
CA GLN A 55 -6.75 -10.29 -16.00
C GLN A 55 -6.41 -11.21 -14.82
N ARG A 56 -5.12 -11.32 -14.47
CA ARG A 56 -4.65 -12.17 -13.35
C ARG A 56 -4.78 -11.50 -11.99
N LEU A 57 -5.09 -10.20 -11.97
CA LEU A 57 -5.19 -9.38 -10.77
C LEU A 57 -6.57 -8.73 -10.71
N GLN A 58 -7.23 -8.82 -9.56
CA GLN A 58 -8.60 -8.36 -9.33
C GLN A 58 -8.65 -7.34 -8.19
N SER A 59 -9.65 -6.46 -8.21
CA SER A 59 -9.86 -5.52 -7.12
C SER A 59 -10.14 -6.25 -5.80
N GLY A 60 -9.58 -5.73 -4.69
CA GLY A 60 -9.62 -6.39 -3.39
C GLY A 60 -8.55 -7.46 -3.19
N ALA A 61 -7.63 -7.64 -4.15
CA ALA A 61 -6.45 -8.47 -4.00
C ALA A 61 -5.21 -7.65 -3.63
N LEU A 62 -4.19 -8.34 -3.14
CA LEU A 62 -2.85 -7.82 -2.84
C LEU A 62 -1.85 -8.55 -3.74
N TRP A 63 -0.99 -7.81 -4.42
CA TRP A 63 0.09 -8.40 -5.22
C TRP A 63 1.45 -7.97 -4.68
N THR A 64 2.39 -8.91 -4.58
CA THR A 64 3.70 -8.67 -3.98
C THR A 64 4.80 -8.66 -5.05
N TRP A 65 5.62 -7.62 -5.03
CA TRP A 65 6.88 -7.53 -5.75
C TRP A 65 8.05 -7.59 -4.77
N ARG A 66 8.78 -8.70 -4.76
CA ARG A 66 9.87 -8.97 -3.81
C ARG A 66 11.24 -8.52 -4.28
N ASP A 67 11.39 -8.18 -5.55
CA ASP A 67 12.67 -7.77 -6.16
C ASP A 67 12.89 -6.25 -5.99
N SER A 68 12.80 -5.80 -4.74
CA SER A 68 13.05 -4.42 -4.32
C SER A 68 13.22 -4.35 -2.79
N GLN A 69 13.90 -3.31 -2.32
CA GLN A 69 13.95 -2.94 -0.91
C GLN A 69 13.39 -1.52 -0.74
N PRO A 70 12.28 -1.33 0.00
CA PRO A 70 11.42 -2.36 0.62
C PRO A 70 10.70 -3.24 -0.43
N THR A 71 10.20 -4.40 0.01
CA THR A 71 9.28 -5.23 -0.79
C THR A 71 7.99 -4.45 -1.04
N LEU A 72 7.53 -4.37 -2.29
CA LEU A 72 6.31 -3.62 -2.61
C LEU A 72 5.08 -4.52 -2.55
N LEU A 73 4.02 -4.01 -1.94
CA LEU A 73 2.71 -4.63 -1.85
C LEU A 73 1.69 -3.73 -2.58
N PHE A 74 1.24 -4.15 -3.75
CA PHE A 74 0.24 -3.44 -4.53
C PHE A 74 -1.16 -3.83 -4.05
N ALA A 75 -1.79 -2.94 -3.28
CA ALA A 75 -3.17 -3.05 -2.83
C ALA A 75 -4.11 -2.60 -3.94
N ILE A 76 -4.90 -3.53 -4.50
CA ILE A 76 -5.76 -3.26 -5.66
C ILE A 76 -7.09 -2.67 -5.19
N VAL A 77 -7.04 -1.40 -4.78
CA VAL A 77 -8.13 -0.69 -4.08
C VAL A 77 -9.14 -0.03 -5.02
N ARG A 78 -8.91 -0.11 -6.34
CA ARG A 78 -9.80 0.43 -7.38
C ARG A 78 -9.95 -0.53 -8.56
N ALA A 79 -11.08 -0.43 -9.27
CA ALA A 79 -11.35 -1.20 -10.48
C ALA A 79 -10.73 -0.59 -11.74
N SER A 80 -10.50 0.73 -11.73
CA SER A 80 -9.87 1.49 -12.82
C SER A 80 -9.09 2.68 -12.24
N SER A 81 -8.29 3.37 -13.06
CA SER A 81 -7.59 4.59 -12.65
C SER A 81 -8.53 5.77 -12.38
N VAL A 82 -9.80 5.66 -12.78
CA VAL A 82 -10.84 6.66 -12.53
C VAL A 82 -11.78 6.14 -11.44
N GLY A 83 -12.16 7.05 -10.54
CA GLY A 83 -13.10 6.81 -9.44
C GLY A 83 -12.44 6.60 -8.10
N ALA A 84 -13.28 6.61 -7.06
CA ALA A 84 -12.85 6.59 -5.67
C ALA A 84 -12.30 5.23 -5.22
N THR A 85 -11.40 5.28 -4.24
CA THR A 85 -10.98 4.12 -3.44
C THR A 85 -12.20 3.44 -2.84
N ARG A 86 -12.30 2.10 -2.96
CA ARG A 86 -13.48 1.38 -2.45
C ARG A 86 -13.14 0.68 -1.14
N ILE A 87 -13.88 1.05 -0.08
CA ILE A 87 -13.73 0.47 1.26
C ILE A 87 -13.78 -1.05 1.25
N ARG A 88 -14.72 -1.67 0.52
CA ARG A 88 -14.80 -3.14 0.41
C ARG A 88 -13.52 -3.80 -0.10
N TYR A 89 -12.78 -3.15 -1.00
CA TYR A 89 -11.53 -3.68 -1.54
C TYR A 89 -10.40 -3.54 -0.52
N VAL A 90 -10.32 -2.38 0.14
CA VAL A 90 -9.38 -2.14 1.24
C VAL A 90 -9.60 -3.16 2.34
N GLN A 91 -10.84 -3.34 2.79
CA GLN A 91 -11.22 -4.30 3.82
C GLN A 91 -10.80 -5.73 3.48
N SER A 92 -11.10 -6.22 2.28
CA SER A 92 -10.68 -7.54 1.80
C SER A 92 -9.16 -7.73 1.93
N ILE A 93 -8.39 -6.72 1.51
CA ILE A 93 -6.93 -6.73 1.53
C ILE A 93 -6.40 -6.78 2.97
N VAL A 94 -6.85 -5.88 3.85
CA VAL A 94 -6.31 -5.79 5.21
C VAL A 94 -6.75 -6.96 6.09
N MET A 95 -7.95 -7.52 5.87
CA MET A 95 -8.38 -8.76 6.54
C MET A 95 -7.48 -9.94 6.16
N LYS A 96 -7.20 -10.11 4.86
CA LYS A 96 -6.29 -11.15 4.37
C LYS A 96 -4.89 -10.96 4.95
N LEU A 97 -4.40 -9.73 4.97
CA LEU A 97 -3.09 -9.38 5.50
C LEU A 97 -2.98 -9.68 7.00
N ALA A 98 -3.96 -9.26 7.81
CA ALA A 98 -4.02 -9.53 9.24
C ALA A 98 -3.94 -11.04 9.55
N ARG A 99 -4.58 -11.86 8.72
CA ARG A 99 -4.59 -13.32 8.84
C ARG A 99 -3.30 -13.98 8.35
N ASP A 100 -2.80 -13.56 7.20
CA ASP A 100 -1.81 -14.33 6.43
C ASP A 100 -0.37 -13.81 6.57
N TYR A 101 -0.12 -12.63 7.18
CA TYR A 101 1.21 -11.96 7.15
C TYR A 101 2.39 -12.85 7.59
N ARG A 102 2.17 -13.75 8.57
CA ARG A 102 3.22 -14.67 9.04
C ARG A 102 3.60 -15.71 7.99
N MET A 103 2.60 -16.27 7.30
CA MET A 103 2.82 -17.23 6.22
C MET A 103 3.48 -16.56 5.02
N GLU A 104 3.14 -15.29 4.76
CA GLU A 104 3.75 -14.47 3.72
C GLU A 104 5.15 -13.94 4.08
N GLY A 105 5.63 -14.18 5.32
CA GLY A 105 6.96 -13.75 5.77
C GLY A 105 7.10 -12.24 5.99
N ILE A 106 5.99 -11.53 6.19
CA ILE A 106 5.96 -10.08 6.44
C ILE A 106 6.25 -9.85 7.93
N LYS A 107 7.28 -9.06 8.23
CA LYS A 107 7.81 -8.78 9.57
C LYS A 107 7.57 -7.34 10.01
N SER A 108 7.46 -6.41 9.06
CA SER A 108 7.05 -5.02 9.30
C SER A 108 6.47 -4.43 8.03
N LEU A 109 5.52 -3.51 8.18
CA LEU A 109 4.73 -2.97 7.08
C LEU A 109 4.54 -1.47 7.20
N ALA A 110 4.94 -0.73 6.18
CA ALA A 110 4.51 0.64 5.94
C ALA A 110 3.33 0.67 4.97
N ILE A 111 2.36 1.55 5.23
CA ILE A 111 1.18 1.76 4.40
C ILE A 111 1.18 3.22 3.96
N ALA A 112 1.40 3.45 2.67
CA ALA A 112 1.18 4.75 2.05
C ALA A 112 -0.32 5.08 2.00
N PRO A 113 -0.70 6.36 1.84
CA PRO A 113 -2.09 6.73 1.60
C PRO A 113 -2.68 5.92 0.43
N LEU A 114 -3.78 5.21 0.68
CA LEU A 114 -4.41 4.31 -0.32
C LEU A 114 -5.49 4.99 -1.16
N GLY A 115 -5.59 6.31 -1.09
CA GLY A 115 -6.56 7.14 -1.78
C GLY A 115 -6.14 8.61 -1.75
N ASN A 116 -6.97 9.49 -2.30
CA ASN A 116 -6.71 10.92 -2.20
C ASN A 116 -6.88 11.43 -0.75
N ALA A 117 -6.47 12.68 -0.49
CA ALA A 117 -6.51 13.27 0.84
C ALA A 117 -7.92 13.31 1.47
N MET A 118 -8.99 13.38 0.66
CA MET A 118 -10.38 13.39 1.15
C MET A 118 -10.86 11.98 1.52
N GLU A 119 -10.42 10.96 0.79
CA GLU A 119 -10.77 9.56 1.03
C GLU A 119 -9.97 8.95 2.17
N TRP A 120 -8.72 9.39 2.34
CA TRP A 120 -7.77 8.73 3.23
C TRP A 120 -8.23 8.61 4.69
N PRO A 121 -8.86 9.62 5.32
CA PRO A 121 -9.32 9.49 6.71
C PRO A 121 -10.28 8.31 6.95
N GLU A 122 -11.24 8.09 6.04
CA GLU A 122 -12.18 6.98 6.11
C GLU A 122 -11.48 5.64 5.84
N VAL A 123 -10.68 5.59 4.78
CA VAL A 123 -9.92 4.39 4.38
C VAL A 123 -8.97 3.96 5.50
N LYS A 124 -8.25 4.91 6.09
CA LYS A 124 -7.33 4.69 7.21
C LYS A 124 -8.06 4.12 8.41
N SER A 125 -9.26 4.60 8.72
CA SER A 125 -10.06 4.07 9.85
C SER A 125 -10.33 2.57 9.68
N VAL A 126 -10.61 2.13 8.45
CA VAL A 126 -10.81 0.71 8.12
C VAL A 126 -9.50 -0.07 8.23
N VAL A 127 -8.40 0.46 7.69
CA VAL A 127 -7.06 -0.15 7.79
C VAL A 127 -6.69 -0.36 9.26
N THR A 128 -6.80 0.69 10.08
CA THR A 128 -6.49 0.65 11.51
C THR A 128 -7.37 -0.33 12.25
N TYR A 129 -8.68 -0.34 11.99
CA TYR A 129 -9.62 -1.25 12.66
C TYR A 129 -9.21 -2.73 12.50
N TRP A 130 -8.87 -3.15 11.28
CA TRP A 130 -8.53 -4.55 11.00
C TRP A 130 -7.12 -4.93 11.41
N LEU A 131 -6.19 -3.97 11.43
CA LEU A 131 -4.78 -4.25 11.68
C LEU A 131 -4.34 -3.98 13.12
N ARG A 132 -5.11 -3.24 13.94
CA ARG A 132 -4.70 -2.88 15.31
C ARG A 132 -4.45 -4.06 16.24
N GLU A 133 -5.18 -5.17 16.04
CA GLU A 133 -5.01 -6.40 16.85
C GLU A 133 -3.89 -7.31 16.31
N SER A 134 -3.29 -6.94 15.17
CA SER A 134 -2.19 -7.69 14.59
C SER A 134 -0.91 -7.48 15.40
N LYS A 135 -0.14 -8.56 15.59
CA LYS A 135 1.22 -8.49 16.15
C LYS A 135 2.25 -7.94 15.17
N LEU A 136 1.86 -7.65 13.93
CA LEU A 136 2.71 -7.05 12.91
C LEU A 136 3.01 -5.58 13.27
N PRO A 137 4.28 -5.15 13.35
CA PRO A 137 4.66 -3.73 13.40
C PRO A 137 4.17 -3.01 12.13
N ILE A 138 3.33 -1.98 12.30
CA ILE A 138 2.67 -1.30 11.19
C ILE A 138 2.86 0.21 11.32
N ILE A 139 3.24 0.84 10.22
CA ILE A 139 3.42 2.28 10.09
C ILE A 139 2.41 2.77 9.06
N ILE A 140 1.54 3.67 9.46
CA ILE A 140 0.56 4.29 8.57
C ILE A 140 1.00 5.72 8.30
N TYR A 141 1.23 6.05 7.04
CA TYR A 141 1.55 7.41 6.64
C TYR A 141 0.26 8.24 6.52
N GLU A 142 0.08 9.19 7.44
CA GLU A 142 -1.04 10.14 7.42
C GLU A 142 -0.88 11.15 6.28
N THR A 143 0.29 11.80 6.29
CA THR A 143 0.61 12.91 5.41
C THR A 143 1.87 12.56 4.66
N TYR A 144 1.77 12.56 3.33
CA TYR A 144 2.92 12.41 2.45
C TYR A 144 3.72 13.71 2.40
N LEU A 145 4.98 13.64 2.83
CA LEU A 145 5.95 14.74 2.77
C LEU A 145 7.15 14.27 1.93
N PRO A 146 7.24 14.63 0.64
CA PRO A 146 8.29 14.15 -0.26
C PRO A 146 9.70 14.40 0.30
N GLY A 147 10.54 13.36 0.32
CA GLY A 147 11.93 13.45 0.77
C GLY A 147 12.15 13.61 2.28
N VAL A 148 11.09 13.61 3.09
CA VAL A 148 11.18 13.75 4.56
C VAL A 148 11.15 12.38 5.23
N GLN A 149 12.19 12.02 5.99
CA GLN A 149 12.18 10.80 6.79
C GLN A 149 11.12 10.89 7.91
N ALA A 150 10.21 9.92 7.97
CA ALA A 150 9.26 9.83 9.06
C ALA A 150 9.92 9.35 10.37
N GLU A 151 9.40 9.81 11.50
CA GLU A 151 9.73 9.30 12.84
C GLU A 151 9.03 7.96 13.09
N GLU A 152 9.56 6.90 12.48
CA GLU A 152 8.92 5.58 12.50
C GLU A 152 9.12 4.81 13.81
N ASN A 153 10.07 5.20 14.66
CA ASN A 153 10.32 4.61 15.99
C ASN A 153 10.25 3.06 16.01
N ILE A 154 10.78 2.40 14.96
CA ILE A 154 10.80 0.94 14.76
C ILE A 154 12.10 0.30 15.23
#